data_AF-A0A7S3WL36-F1
#
_entry.id   AF-A0A7S3WL36-F1
#
_cell.length_a   1.000
_cell.length_b   1.000
_cell.length_c   1.000
_cell.angle_alpha   90.00
_cell.angle_beta   90.00
_cell.angle_gamma   90.00
#
_symmetry.space_group_name_H-M   'P 1'
#
loop_
_entity.id
_entity.type
_entity.pdbx_description
1 polymer ?
#
loop_
_entity_poly.entity_id
_entity_poly.type
_entity_poly.pdbx_seq_one_letter_code
_entity_poly.pdbx_strand_id
1 'polypeptide(L)'
;DLEGIVARRDLIKHRRDTFGPARDAAQEGLRAAASSGDAAVMEAALEAARAAALEGDCDEDGIGPGGRWVAAETRDVYTALHEMHKYRDERVAEGRRQLELSQTIVRTAPLGRDRYGRRHWLVQPLEEPRDQPHVWCEPRSSELVGGIVEPPREASRAADGGESRPCGKRDWQHFVGESACAALAASLDERGERESHLRASLERTLRSRQLQRLAASG
;
A
#
# COMPACT_ATOMS: atom_id res chain seq x y z
N ASP A 1 -53.94 14.19 14.31
CA ASP A 1 -54.55 15.19 13.41
C ASP A 1 -54.79 14.55 12.05
N LEU A 2 -56.04 14.22 11.73
CA LEU A 2 -56.44 13.49 10.52
C LEU A 2 -56.49 14.38 9.28
N GLU A 3 -56.82 15.66 9.44
CA GLU A 3 -56.89 16.63 8.33
C GLU A 3 -55.50 16.89 7.75
N GLY A 4 -54.49 17.00 8.61
CA GLY A 4 -53.11 17.11 8.18
C GLY A 4 -52.64 15.91 7.34
N ILE A 5 -53.03 14.68 7.69
CA ILE A 5 -52.65 13.46 6.95
C ILE A 5 -53.28 13.42 5.56
N VAL A 6 -54.54 13.87 5.42
CA VAL A 6 -55.25 13.91 4.13
C VAL A 6 -54.64 14.96 3.21
N ALA A 7 -54.40 16.19 3.69
CA ALA A 7 -53.75 17.24 2.91
C ALA A 7 -52.36 16.82 2.41
N ARG A 8 -51.59 16.09 3.25
CA ARG A 8 -50.27 15.55 2.91
C ARG A 8 -50.32 14.49 1.82
N ARG A 9 -51.23 13.51 1.95
CA ARG A 9 -51.44 12.48 0.91
C ARG A 9 -51.81 13.11 -0.44
N ASP A 10 -52.62 14.16 -0.41
CA ASP A 10 -53.11 14.79 -1.63
C ASP A 10 -52.01 15.68 -2.28
N LEU A 11 -51.09 16.25 -1.51
CA LEU A 11 -49.87 16.91 -2.03
C LEU A 11 -48.94 15.93 -2.75
N ILE A 12 -48.70 14.75 -2.17
CA ILE A 12 -47.86 13.71 -2.78
C ILE A 12 -48.52 13.18 -4.07
N LYS A 13 -49.84 12.98 -4.05
CA LYS A 13 -50.60 12.63 -5.26
C LYS A 13 -50.49 13.72 -6.31
N HIS A 14 -50.67 14.99 -5.93
CA HIS A 14 -50.54 16.11 -6.86
C HIS A 14 -49.17 16.14 -7.53
N ARG A 15 -48.08 16.02 -6.77
CA ARG A 15 -46.73 15.95 -7.35
C ARG A 15 -46.55 14.75 -8.28
N ARG A 16 -47.07 13.57 -7.90
CA ARG A 16 -47.02 12.38 -8.76
C ARG A 16 -47.77 12.61 -10.07
N ASP A 17 -48.94 13.22 -10.01
CA ASP A 17 -49.80 13.43 -11.17
C ASP A 17 -49.27 14.60 -12.04
N THR A 18 -48.58 15.59 -11.45
CA THR A 18 -47.93 16.71 -12.14
C THR A 18 -46.63 16.29 -12.85
N PHE A 19 -45.82 15.42 -12.22
CA PHE A 19 -44.51 15.04 -12.73
C PHE A 19 -44.45 13.63 -13.33
N GLY A 20 -45.58 12.94 -13.50
CA GLY A 20 -45.65 11.53 -13.91
C GLY A 20 -44.68 11.15 -15.05
N PRO A 21 -44.80 11.76 -16.24
CA PRO A 21 -43.91 11.45 -17.36
C PRO A 21 -42.43 11.75 -17.08
N ALA A 22 -42.14 12.83 -16.35
CA ALA A 22 -40.76 13.21 -15.99
C ALA A 22 -40.16 12.23 -14.97
N ARG A 23 -40.97 11.71 -14.04
CA ARG A 23 -40.56 10.72 -13.05
C ARG A 23 -40.27 9.37 -13.69
N ASP A 24 -41.15 8.91 -14.59
CA ASP A 24 -40.97 7.66 -15.30
C ASP A 24 -39.69 7.70 -16.14
N ALA A 25 -39.48 8.80 -16.89
CA ALA A 25 -38.26 9.01 -17.67
C ALA A 25 -37.00 9.09 -16.78
N ALA A 26 -37.06 9.77 -15.64
CA ALA A 26 -35.94 9.84 -14.71
C ALA A 26 -35.63 8.48 -14.05
N GLN A 27 -36.65 7.69 -13.70
CA GLN A 27 -36.45 6.34 -13.18
C GLN A 27 -35.83 5.40 -14.22
N GLU A 28 -36.28 5.46 -15.47
CA GLU A 28 -35.65 4.71 -16.56
C GLU A 28 -34.21 5.14 -16.80
N GLY A 29 -33.95 6.46 -16.80
CA GLY A 29 -32.62 7.03 -16.90
C GLY A 29 -31.68 6.57 -15.77
N LEU A 30 -32.15 6.52 -14.53
CA LEU A 30 -31.38 6.02 -13.39
C LEU A 30 -31.02 4.53 -13.55
N ARG A 31 -31.96 3.69 -14.01
CA ARG A 31 -31.68 2.25 -14.24
C ARG A 31 -30.67 2.04 -15.36
N ALA A 32 -30.78 2.82 -16.44
CA ALA A 32 -29.81 2.79 -17.54
C ALA A 32 -28.42 3.27 -17.07
N ALA A 33 -28.36 4.34 -16.29
CA ALA A 33 -27.12 4.89 -15.75
C ALA A 33 -26.45 3.93 -14.76
N ALA A 34 -27.21 3.26 -13.89
CA ALA A 34 -26.68 2.23 -12.99
C ALA A 34 -25.97 1.09 -13.75
N SER A 35 -26.44 0.80 -14.97
CA SER A 35 -25.88 -0.26 -15.82
C SER A 35 -24.73 0.22 -16.72
N SER A 36 -24.50 1.53 -16.85
CA SER A 36 -23.49 2.07 -17.78
C SER A 36 -22.07 1.95 -17.26
N GLY A 37 -21.89 1.94 -15.93
CA GLY A 37 -20.58 2.01 -15.29
C GLY A 37 -19.85 3.34 -15.53
N ASP A 38 -20.57 4.39 -15.96
CA ASP A 38 -20.03 5.73 -16.22
C ASP A 38 -20.54 6.73 -15.18
N ALA A 39 -19.60 7.29 -14.40
CA ALA A 39 -19.88 8.26 -13.35
C ALA A 39 -20.58 9.53 -13.88
N ALA A 40 -20.20 10.03 -15.05
CA ALA A 40 -20.79 11.24 -15.61
C ALA A 40 -22.26 11.02 -16.02
N VAL A 41 -22.57 9.82 -16.52
CA VAL A 41 -23.94 9.41 -16.85
C VAL A 41 -24.78 9.24 -15.59
N MET A 42 -24.21 8.66 -14.53
CA MET A 42 -24.86 8.55 -13.22
C MET A 42 -25.14 9.92 -12.58
N GLU A 43 -24.19 10.84 -12.61
CA GLU A 43 -24.36 12.21 -12.11
C GLU A 43 -25.45 12.97 -12.88
N ALA A 44 -25.46 12.89 -14.21
CA ALA A 44 -26.50 13.50 -15.03
C ALA A 44 -27.90 12.89 -14.74
N ALA A 45 -27.98 11.58 -14.52
CA ALA A 45 -29.23 10.91 -14.17
C ALA A 45 -29.73 11.32 -12.78
N LEU A 46 -28.83 11.54 -11.81
CA LEU A 46 -29.18 12.04 -10.48
C LEU A 46 -29.71 13.48 -10.53
N GLU A 47 -29.14 14.35 -11.37
CA GLU A 47 -29.67 15.71 -11.57
C GLU A 47 -31.07 15.69 -12.20
N ALA A 48 -31.31 14.82 -13.20
CA ALA A 48 -32.64 14.61 -13.75
C ALA A 48 -33.64 14.06 -12.71
N ALA A 49 -33.18 13.17 -11.82
CA ALA A 49 -33.98 12.63 -10.72
C ALA A 49 -34.40 13.71 -9.71
N ARG A 50 -33.51 14.65 -9.40
CA ARG A 50 -33.81 15.82 -8.56
C ARG A 50 -34.84 16.73 -9.21
N ALA A 51 -34.68 17.02 -10.49
CA ALA A 51 -35.65 17.81 -11.26
C ALA A 51 -37.04 17.14 -11.33
N ALA A 52 -37.09 15.81 -11.34
CA ALA A 52 -38.33 15.02 -11.29
C ALA A 52 -38.86 14.76 -9.86
N ALA A 53 -38.25 15.38 -8.85
CA ALA A 53 -38.59 15.23 -7.43
C ALA A 53 -38.59 13.75 -6.96
N LEU A 54 -37.60 12.95 -7.37
CA LEU A 54 -37.39 11.57 -6.89
C LEU A 54 -36.67 11.49 -5.53
N GLU A 55 -36.31 12.64 -4.97
CA GLU A 55 -35.80 12.80 -3.62
C GLU A 55 -36.37 14.09 -3.00
N GLY A 56 -36.36 14.17 -1.67
CA GLY A 56 -36.88 15.33 -0.95
C GLY A 56 -36.61 15.25 0.55
N ASP A 57 -37.29 16.10 1.31
CA ASP A 57 -37.18 16.16 2.77
C ASP A 57 -38.45 15.59 3.42
N CYS A 58 -38.28 14.72 4.42
CA CYS A 58 -39.39 14.04 5.06
C CYS A 58 -40.33 14.99 5.80
N ASP A 59 -39.79 16.05 6.42
CA ASP A 59 -40.57 17.05 7.16
C ASP A 59 -41.29 17.99 6.19
N GLU A 60 -40.59 18.53 5.19
CA GLU A 60 -41.18 19.43 4.18
C GLU A 60 -42.25 18.72 3.33
N ASP A 61 -42.04 17.44 3.03
CA ASP A 61 -42.94 16.65 2.21
C ASP A 61 -43.97 15.86 3.02
N GLY A 62 -43.91 15.94 4.35
CA GLY A 62 -44.87 15.34 5.27
C GLY A 62 -44.91 13.81 5.27
N ILE A 63 -43.78 13.17 4.91
CA ILE A 63 -43.63 11.71 4.79
C ILE A 63 -43.25 11.08 6.14
N GLY A 64 -42.55 11.80 7.00
CA GLY A 64 -42.11 11.32 8.31
C GLY A 64 -41.31 12.38 9.06
N PRO A 65 -40.97 12.14 10.33
CA PRO A 65 -40.17 13.08 11.11
C PRO A 65 -38.69 13.02 10.69
N GLY A 66 -38.17 14.13 10.16
CA GLY A 66 -36.76 14.37 9.86
C GLY A 66 -36.14 13.54 8.75
N GLY A 67 -35.08 14.09 8.16
CA GLY A 67 -34.23 13.39 7.19
C GLY A 67 -34.73 13.49 5.75
N ARG A 68 -33.98 12.86 4.84
CA ARG A 68 -34.29 12.87 3.40
C ARG A 68 -34.91 11.54 2.98
N TRP A 69 -35.93 11.60 2.14
CA TRP A 69 -36.43 10.43 1.42
C TRP A 69 -35.89 10.44 0.00
N VAL A 70 -35.66 9.25 -0.54
CA VAL A 70 -35.05 9.05 -1.85
C VAL A 70 -35.68 7.81 -2.48
N ALA A 71 -36.00 7.86 -3.78
CA ALA A 71 -36.45 6.69 -4.52
C ALA A 71 -35.36 5.60 -4.54
N ALA A 72 -35.77 4.33 -4.63
CA ALA A 72 -34.83 3.21 -4.58
C ALA A 72 -33.76 3.32 -5.69
N GLU A 73 -34.17 3.63 -6.92
CA GLU A 73 -33.26 3.78 -8.05
C GLU A 73 -32.25 4.90 -7.84
N THR A 74 -32.67 6.02 -7.23
CA THR A 74 -31.78 7.16 -6.94
C THR A 74 -30.75 6.77 -5.88
N ARG A 75 -31.17 6.08 -4.82
CA ARG A 75 -30.27 5.55 -3.78
C ARG A 75 -29.25 4.56 -4.34
N ASP A 76 -29.69 3.67 -5.23
CA ASP A 76 -28.82 2.65 -5.81
C ASP A 76 -27.74 3.29 -6.68
N VAL A 77 -28.08 4.32 -7.46
CA VAL A 77 -27.11 5.11 -8.24
C VAL A 77 -26.13 5.87 -7.35
N TYR A 78 -26.58 6.52 -6.26
CA TYR A 78 -25.66 7.15 -5.29
C TYR A 78 -24.66 6.15 -4.71
N THR A 79 -25.14 4.94 -4.38
CA THR A 79 -24.29 3.88 -3.81
C THR A 79 -23.25 3.43 -4.84
N ALA A 80 -23.67 3.20 -6.09
CA ALA A 80 -22.75 2.83 -7.17
C ALA A 80 -21.69 3.90 -7.42
N LEU A 81 -22.09 5.17 -7.49
CA LEU A 81 -21.18 6.30 -7.70
C LEU A 81 -20.17 6.43 -6.54
N HIS A 82 -20.63 6.24 -5.31
CA HIS A 82 -19.75 6.27 -4.14
C HIS A 82 -18.69 5.17 -4.19
N GLU A 83 -19.08 3.92 -4.49
CA GLU A 83 -18.13 2.80 -4.61
C GLU A 83 -17.14 3.01 -5.77
N MET A 84 -17.58 3.59 -6.90
CA MET A 84 -16.69 3.94 -8.01
C MET A 84 -15.62 4.96 -7.61
N HIS A 85 -16.01 6.02 -6.90
CA HIS A 85 -15.07 7.02 -6.40
C HIS A 85 -14.10 6.44 -5.38
N LYS A 86 -14.61 5.65 -4.42
CA LYS A 86 -13.79 4.95 -3.44
C LYS A 86 -12.75 4.04 -4.11
N TYR A 87 -13.17 3.23 -5.08
CA TYR A 87 -12.24 2.35 -5.81
C TYR A 87 -11.19 3.14 -6.57
N ARG A 88 -11.56 4.26 -7.20
CA ARG A 88 -10.60 5.15 -7.87
C ARG A 88 -9.57 5.71 -6.89
N ASP A 89 -10.01 6.20 -5.74
CA ASP A 89 -9.13 6.77 -4.72
C ASP A 89 -8.20 5.71 -4.13
N GLU A 90 -8.71 4.50 -3.87
CA GLU A 90 -7.90 3.35 -3.44
C GLU A 90 -6.85 2.97 -4.50
N ARG A 91 -7.17 3.03 -5.80
CA ARG A 91 -6.21 2.80 -6.88
C ARG A 91 -5.14 3.87 -6.96
N VAL A 92 -5.51 5.14 -6.79
CA VAL A 92 -4.54 6.24 -6.76
C VAL A 92 -3.62 6.12 -5.53
N ALA A 93 -4.19 5.83 -4.36
CA ALA A 93 -3.43 5.63 -3.13
C ALA A 93 -2.48 4.44 -3.23
N GLU A 94 -2.93 3.31 -3.78
CA GLU A 94 -2.08 2.15 -4.02
C GLU A 94 -0.97 2.45 -5.04
N GLY A 95 -1.28 3.15 -6.14
CA GLY A 95 -0.28 3.57 -7.12
C GLY A 95 0.79 4.49 -6.50
N ARG A 96 0.36 5.43 -5.63
CA ARG A 96 1.28 6.28 -4.88
C ARG A 96 2.14 5.47 -3.92
N ARG A 97 1.56 4.54 -3.17
CA ARG A 97 2.29 3.64 -2.27
C ARG A 97 3.30 2.79 -3.02
N GLN A 98 2.93 2.25 -4.18
CA GLN A 98 3.84 1.50 -5.04
C GLN A 98 4.98 2.36 -5.57
N LEU A 99 4.70 3.63 -5.93
CA LEU A 99 5.73 4.58 -6.32
C LEU A 99 6.68 4.88 -5.16
N GLU A 100 6.16 5.19 -3.98
CA GLU A 100 6.94 5.40 -2.75
C GLU A 100 7.80 4.17 -2.42
N LEU A 101 7.22 2.97 -2.49
CA LEU A 101 7.96 1.72 -2.35
C LEU A 101 9.03 1.59 -3.44
N SER A 102 8.73 1.86 -4.71
CA SER A 102 9.73 1.78 -5.80
C SER A 102 10.91 2.74 -5.60
N GLN A 103 10.67 3.90 -4.98
CA GLN A 103 11.67 4.88 -4.59
C GLN A 103 12.39 4.50 -3.29
N THR A 104 11.88 3.51 -2.56
CA THR A 104 12.48 2.94 -1.34
C THR A 104 13.15 1.58 -1.62
N ILE A 105 12.88 0.96 -2.79
CA ILE A 105 13.38 -0.37 -3.16
C ILE A 105 14.80 -0.28 -3.71
N VAL A 106 15.69 -0.35 -2.74
CA VAL A 106 16.87 -1.21 -2.77
C VAL A 106 16.64 -2.45 -3.64
N ARG A 107 17.46 -2.68 -4.67
CA ARG A 107 17.52 -4.02 -5.29
C ARG A 107 18.02 -5.02 -4.24
N THR A 108 17.09 -5.74 -3.61
CA THR A 108 17.42 -6.78 -2.64
C THR A 108 17.62 -8.11 -3.37
N ALA A 109 18.86 -8.47 -3.70
CA ALA A 109 19.14 -9.84 -4.12
C ALA A 109 19.31 -10.69 -2.84
N PRO A 110 18.49 -11.73 -2.63
CA PRO A 110 18.73 -12.67 -1.53
C PRO A 110 20.06 -13.38 -1.80
N LEU A 111 20.99 -13.30 -0.85
CA LEU A 111 22.30 -13.94 -0.96
C LEU A 111 22.27 -15.39 -0.46
N GLY A 112 21.33 -15.71 0.44
CA GLY A 112 21.17 -17.05 1.00
C GLY A 112 20.85 -17.05 2.48
N ARG A 113 21.04 -18.22 3.12
CA ARG A 113 20.88 -18.43 4.56
C ARG A 113 22.16 -18.98 5.17
N ASP A 114 22.44 -18.65 6.42
CA ASP A 114 23.50 -19.31 7.21
C ASP A 114 23.00 -20.56 7.95
N ARG A 115 23.88 -21.25 8.69
CA ARG A 115 23.58 -22.43 9.53
C ARG A 115 22.56 -22.17 10.62
N TYR A 116 22.41 -20.91 11.03
CA TYR A 116 21.39 -20.49 11.99
C TYR A 116 20.06 -20.17 11.31
N GLY A 117 19.96 -20.36 9.99
CA GLY A 117 18.78 -20.08 9.19
C GLY A 117 18.58 -18.61 8.84
N ARG A 118 19.50 -17.72 9.23
CA ARG A 118 19.39 -16.27 9.02
C ARG A 118 19.55 -15.92 7.56
N ARG A 119 18.60 -15.18 7.02
CA ARG A 119 18.66 -14.66 5.65
C ARG A 119 19.59 -13.46 5.55
N HIS A 120 20.26 -13.37 4.40
CA HIS A 120 21.16 -12.28 4.06
C HIS A 120 20.70 -11.64 2.75
N TRP A 121 20.64 -10.31 2.73
CA TRP A 121 20.22 -9.54 1.57
C TRP A 121 21.29 -8.54 1.20
N LEU A 122 21.71 -8.57 -0.07
CA LEU A 122 22.47 -7.48 -0.64
C LEU A 122 21.51 -6.34 -0.96
N VAL A 123 21.86 -5.15 -0.50
CA VAL A 123 21.11 -3.93 -0.66
C VAL A 123 21.92 -2.98 -1.54
N GLN A 124 21.33 -2.55 -2.66
CA GLN A 124 21.83 -1.41 -3.41
C GLN A 124 21.14 -0.14 -2.88
N PRO A 125 21.84 0.72 -2.12
CA PRO A 125 21.25 1.96 -1.62
C PRO A 125 20.87 2.88 -2.80
N LEU A 126 19.70 3.52 -2.70
CA LEU A 126 19.24 4.53 -3.67
C LEU A 126 19.85 5.91 -3.40
N GLU A 127 20.29 6.15 -2.17
CA GLU A 127 20.98 7.36 -1.71
C GLU A 127 22.50 7.18 -1.70
N GLU A 128 23.24 8.29 -1.78
CA GLU A 128 24.70 8.26 -1.78
C GLU A 128 25.29 7.95 -0.38
N PRO A 129 26.42 7.23 -0.30
CA PRO A 129 27.24 6.75 -1.41
C PRO A 129 26.70 5.46 -2.04
N ARG A 130 26.26 5.56 -3.31
CA ARG A 130 25.70 4.45 -4.10
C ARG A 130 26.70 3.33 -4.39
N ASP A 131 27.97 3.65 -4.24
CA ASP A 131 29.09 2.79 -4.62
C ASP A 131 29.46 1.77 -3.54
N GLN A 132 28.97 1.94 -2.31
CA GLN A 132 29.29 1.03 -1.22
C GLN A 132 28.30 -0.15 -1.17
N PRO A 133 28.78 -1.38 -0.94
CA PRO A 133 27.91 -2.54 -0.71
C PRO A 133 27.24 -2.44 0.66
N HIS A 134 25.93 -2.70 0.70
CA HIS A 134 25.17 -2.78 1.93
C HIS A 134 24.65 -4.21 2.05
N VAL A 135 24.86 -4.86 3.19
CA VAL A 135 24.31 -6.19 3.48
C VAL A 135 23.52 -6.13 4.77
N TRP A 136 22.26 -6.57 4.69
CA TRP A 136 21.40 -6.73 5.85
C TRP A 136 21.30 -8.20 6.22
N CYS A 137 21.38 -8.48 7.52
CA CYS A 137 21.27 -9.83 8.07
C CYS A 137 20.12 -9.88 9.06
N GLU A 138 19.31 -10.92 8.90
CA GLU A 138 18.20 -11.21 9.80
C GLU A 138 18.71 -11.40 11.25
N PRO A 139 17.97 -10.92 12.26
CA PRO A 139 18.29 -11.22 13.65
C PRO A 139 18.31 -12.74 13.90
N ARG A 140 19.09 -13.18 14.90
CA ARG A 140 19.00 -14.58 15.35
C ARG A 140 17.63 -14.77 16.01
N SER A 141 16.83 -15.73 15.52
CA SER A 141 15.62 -16.14 16.25
C SER A 141 16.06 -16.74 17.59
N SER A 142 15.44 -16.30 18.68
CA SER A 142 15.82 -16.74 20.03
C SER A 142 15.50 -18.22 20.31
N GLU A 143 14.88 -18.92 19.37
CA GLU A 143 14.40 -20.28 19.53
C GLU A 143 15.45 -21.35 19.17
N LEU A 144 16.58 -20.95 18.57
CA LEU A 144 17.67 -21.86 18.24
C LEU A 144 18.96 -21.39 18.89
N VAL A 145 19.54 -22.29 19.69
CA VAL A 145 20.92 -22.33 20.22
C VAL A 145 21.11 -21.87 21.67
N GLY A 146 20.95 -22.84 22.58
CA GLY A 146 21.66 -22.92 23.86
C GLY A 146 23.16 -23.16 23.65
N GLY A 147 23.86 -22.14 23.18
CA GLY A 147 25.30 -22.18 22.92
C GLY A 147 25.80 -20.77 22.64
N ILE A 148 26.31 -20.12 23.68
CA ILE A 148 26.90 -18.79 23.61
C ILE A 148 28.15 -18.90 22.74
N VAL A 149 28.08 -18.42 21.50
CA VAL A 149 29.26 -18.06 20.71
C VAL A 149 29.26 -16.54 20.65
N GLU A 150 30.12 -15.91 21.44
CA GLU A 150 30.39 -14.47 21.36
C GLU A 150 30.87 -14.13 19.94
N PRO A 151 30.41 -13.02 19.33
CA PRO A 151 31.01 -12.53 18.10
C PRO A 151 32.48 -12.12 18.35
N PRO A 152 33.37 -12.21 17.34
CA PRO A 152 34.76 -11.79 17.47
C PRO A 152 34.80 -10.29 17.82
N ARG A 153 35.39 -9.96 18.97
CA ARG A 153 35.49 -8.57 19.50
C ARG A 153 36.38 -7.65 18.65
N GLU A 154 37.02 -8.15 17.60
CA GLU A 154 38.05 -7.42 16.85
C GLU A 154 37.56 -6.71 15.57
N ALA A 155 36.34 -6.97 15.09
CA ALA A 155 35.80 -6.24 13.94
C ALA A 155 35.27 -4.82 14.27
N SER A 156 35.25 -4.44 15.56
CA SER A 156 34.66 -3.17 16.03
C SER A 156 35.68 -2.05 16.24
N ARG A 157 36.97 -2.28 15.95
CA ARG A 157 38.06 -1.30 16.20
C ARG A 157 38.71 -0.67 14.97
N ALA A 158 38.27 -0.99 13.75
CA ALA A 158 38.88 -0.47 12.52
C ALA A 158 38.01 0.54 11.74
N ALA A 159 36.89 1.00 12.32
CA ALA A 159 36.11 2.10 11.77
C ALA A 159 36.39 3.36 12.59
N ASP A 160 37.38 4.13 12.15
CA ASP A 160 37.54 5.51 12.56
C ASP A 160 36.26 6.26 12.16
N GLY A 161 35.44 6.63 13.15
CA GLY A 161 34.32 7.56 12.97
C GLY A 161 32.89 7.00 12.76
N GLY A 162 32.61 5.72 12.95
CA GLY A 162 31.24 5.18 12.88
C GLY A 162 30.82 4.45 14.16
N GLU A 163 29.84 4.98 14.89
CA GLU A 163 29.29 4.37 16.11
C GLU A 163 28.87 2.90 15.88
N SER A 164 29.73 1.96 16.28
CA SER A 164 29.37 0.55 16.40
C SER A 164 28.58 0.39 17.70
N ARG A 165 27.27 0.65 17.67
CA ARG A 165 26.38 0.34 18.81
C ARG A 165 26.24 -1.18 18.95
N PRO A 166 26.40 -1.75 20.16
CA PRO A 166 26.19 -3.17 20.40
C PRO A 166 24.70 -3.51 20.20
N CYS A 167 24.38 -4.08 19.04
CA CYS A 167 23.04 -4.54 18.69
C CYS A 167 22.58 -5.63 19.68
N GLY A 168 21.40 -5.44 20.27
CA GLY A 168 20.79 -6.45 21.13
C GLY A 168 20.46 -7.71 20.34
N LYS A 169 20.19 -8.82 21.03
CA LYS A 169 19.92 -10.16 20.45
C LYS A 169 18.72 -10.25 19.48
N ARG A 170 18.11 -9.13 19.07
CA ARG A 170 16.92 -9.04 18.20
C ARG A 170 17.01 -7.98 17.11
N ASP A 171 18.12 -7.25 17.01
CA ASP A 171 18.22 -6.17 16.04
C ASP A 171 18.82 -6.68 14.72
N TRP A 172 18.31 -6.14 13.62
CA TRP A 172 18.85 -6.39 12.30
C TRP A 172 20.30 -5.92 12.23
N GLN A 173 21.17 -6.73 11.63
CA GLN A 173 22.57 -6.35 11.46
C GLN A 173 22.76 -5.73 10.07
N HIS A 174 23.41 -4.58 10.03
CA HIS A 174 23.68 -3.84 8.80
C HIS A 174 25.19 -3.65 8.62
N PHE A 175 25.71 -4.14 7.51
CA PHE A 175 27.11 -4.02 7.13
C PHE A 175 27.22 -3.09 5.93
N VAL A 176 28.03 -2.03 6.04
CA VAL A 176 28.24 -1.01 4.99
C VAL A 176 29.70 -0.98 4.58
N GLY A 177 29.95 -0.99 3.27
CA GLY A 177 31.29 -0.88 2.72
C GLY A 177 31.95 -2.23 2.46
N GLU A 178 32.94 -2.22 1.57
CA GLU A 178 33.65 -3.43 1.12
C GLU A 178 34.33 -4.16 2.29
N SER A 179 34.92 -3.39 3.23
CA SER A 179 35.61 -3.96 4.39
C SER A 179 34.65 -4.68 5.34
N ALA A 180 33.48 -4.10 5.64
CA ALA A 180 32.48 -4.74 6.49
C ALA A 180 31.88 -5.99 5.84
N CYS A 181 31.64 -5.95 4.53
CA CYS A 181 31.15 -7.10 3.77
C CYS A 181 32.19 -8.22 3.67
N ALA A 182 33.48 -7.89 3.52
CA ALA A 182 34.57 -8.86 3.54
C ALA A 182 34.73 -9.51 4.93
N ALA A 183 34.63 -8.73 6.00
CA ALA A 183 34.64 -9.24 7.36
C ALA A 183 33.46 -10.19 7.63
N LEU A 184 32.27 -9.85 7.12
CA LEU A 184 31.11 -10.74 7.16
C LEU A 184 31.38 -12.05 6.41
N ALA A 185 31.90 -12.00 5.19
CA ALA A 185 32.24 -13.18 4.40
C ALA A 185 33.27 -14.10 5.10
N ALA A 186 34.26 -13.51 5.77
CA ALA A 186 35.26 -14.22 6.56
C ALA A 186 34.68 -14.86 7.85
N SER A 187 33.61 -14.27 8.40
CA SER A 187 32.94 -14.81 9.60
C SER A 187 32.03 -16.03 9.33
N LEU A 188 31.71 -16.29 8.07
CA LEU A 188 30.91 -17.45 7.66
C LEU A 188 31.71 -18.74 7.84
N ASP A 189 31.05 -19.84 8.21
CA ASP A 189 31.68 -21.15 8.39
C ASP A 189 32.17 -21.72 7.05
N GLU A 190 33.46 -22.06 6.95
CA GLU A 190 34.04 -22.64 5.72
C GLU A 190 33.60 -24.08 5.43
N ARG A 191 33.07 -24.79 6.43
CA ARG A 191 32.68 -26.20 6.29
C ARG A 191 31.22 -26.36 5.86
N GLY A 192 30.43 -25.29 5.97
CA GLY A 192 29.02 -25.30 5.59
C GLY A 192 28.83 -25.07 4.09
N GLU A 193 28.08 -25.93 3.41
CA GLU A 193 27.75 -25.74 1.99
C GLU A 193 26.93 -24.45 1.75
N ARG A 194 26.01 -24.15 2.68
CA ARG A 194 25.17 -22.94 2.61
C ARG A 194 26.01 -21.67 2.78
N GLU A 195 26.93 -21.69 3.71
CA GLU A 195 27.89 -20.62 3.98
C GLU A 195 28.89 -20.44 2.85
N SER A 196 29.34 -21.53 2.24
CA SER A 196 30.22 -21.49 1.07
C SER A 196 29.53 -20.82 -0.11
N HIS A 197 28.25 -21.14 -0.37
CA HIS A 197 27.44 -20.45 -1.37
C HIS A 197 27.20 -18.97 -1.04
N LEU A 198 26.94 -18.65 0.23
CA LEU A 198 26.72 -17.29 0.69
C LEU A 198 27.99 -16.44 0.55
N ARG A 199 29.15 -17.00 0.94
CA ARG A 199 30.48 -16.38 0.79
C ARG A 199 30.81 -16.13 -0.68
N ALA A 200 30.66 -17.15 -1.53
CA ALA A 200 30.92 -17.02 -2.96
C ALA A 200 30.01 -15.95 -3.62
N SER A 201 28.76 -15.85 -3.18
CA SER A 201 27.82 -14.83 -3.66
C SER A 201 28.25 -13.42 -3.23
N LEU A 202 28.62 -13.23 -1.95
CA LEU A 202 29.16 -11.97 -1.43
C LEU A 202 30.42 -11.53 -2.18
N GLU A 203 31.41 -12.41 -2.33
CA GLU A 203 32.67 -12.10 -3.02
C GLU A 203 32.45 -11.74 -4.50
N ARG A 204 31.59 -12.49 -5.20
CA ARG A 204 31.27 -12.20 -6.61
C ARG A 204 30.67 -10.81 -6.76
N THR A 205 29.77 -10.43 -5.87
CA THR A 205 29.17 -9.09 -5.85
C THR A 205 30.22 -8.01 -5.59
N LEU A 206 31.07 -8.19 -4.56
CA LEU A 206 32.11 -7.22 -4.22
C LEU A 206 33.07 -6.99 -5.40
N ARG A 207 33.53 -8.06 -6.04
CA ARG A 207 34.39 -7.97 -7.24
C ARG A 207 33.68 -7.28 -8.40
N SER A 208 32.42 -7.62 -8.67
CA SER A 208 31.64 -6.99 -9.74
C SER A 208 31.51 -5.48 -9.55
N ARG A 209 31.33 -5.00 -8.31
CA ARG A 209 31.24 -3.57 -8.01
C ARG A 209 32.58 -2.86 -8.10
N GLN A 210 33.64 -3.49 -7.63
CA GLN A 210 35.00 -2.96 -7.76
C GLN A 210 35.36 -2.74 -9.24
N LEU A 211 35.01 -3.70 -10.12
CA LEU A 211 35.18 -3.56 -11.57
C LEU A 211 34.34 -2.42 -12.17
N GLN A 212 33.08 -2.28 -11.76
CA GLN A 212 32.21 -1.18 -12.21
C GLN A 212 32.75 0.19 -11.81
N ARG A 213 33.27 0.33 -10.58
CA ARG A 213 33.92 1.57 -10.11
C ARG A 213 35.15 1.92 -10.93
N LEU A 214 36.04 0.94 -11.17
CA LEU A 214 37.24 1.15 -11.98
C LEU A 214 36.89 1.60 -13.41
N ALA A 215 35.83 1.03 -13.99
CA ALA A 215 35.34 1.40 -15.31
C ALA A 215 34.67 2.79 -15.36
N ALA A 216 34.12 3.28 -14.25
CA ALA A 216 33.53 4.62 -14.16
C ALA A 216 34.56 5.73 -13.88
N SER A 217 35.75 5.37 -13.39
CA SER A 217 36.83 6.30 -13.03
C SER A 217 37.91 6.49 -14.11
N GLY A 218 37.85 5.76 -15.22
CA GLY A 218 38.80 5.82 -16.34
C GLY A 218 38.15 6.36 -17.60
#